data_AF-A0A965HE07-F1
#
_entry.id   AF-A0A965HE07-F1
#
_cell.length_a   1.000
_cell.length_b   1.000
_cell.length_c   1.000
_cell.angle_alpha   90.00
_cell.angle_beta   90.00
_cell.angle_gamma   90.00
#
_symmetry.space_group_name_H-M   'P 1'
#
loop_
_entity.id
_entity.type
_entity.pdbx_description
1 polymer ?
#
loop_
_entity_poly.entity_id
_entity_poly.type
_entity_poly.pdbx_seq_one_letter_code
_entity_poly.pdbx_strand_id
1 'polypeptide(L)'
;MDFSFSAAREVTREHAKTFYFASHVLPRDVRLDSYAVYACCRSIDDVVDRAAARGERVDPQVARDVLERAFGSGGDILGEEWMPAFRDTVRRKRLQQRWFEDLTIGVAGDVGRVELQNWGELDLYCYRVAGTVGLMM
;
A
#
# COMPACT_ATOMS: atom_id res chain seq x y z
N MET A 1 14.72 14.68 -8.94
CA MET A 1 13.92 13.65 -8.25
C MET A 1 13.93 12.48 -9.19
N ASP A 2 14.35 11.30 -8.75
CA ASP A 2 14.36 10.12 -9.62
C ASP A 2 12.94 9.85 -10.14
N PHE A 3 12.86 9.38 -11.39
CA PHE A 3 11.60 9.19 -12.11
C PHE A 3 10.56 8.39 -11.29
N SER A 4 11.00 7.34 -10.60
CA SER A 4 10.16 6.48 -9.76
C SER A 4 9.56 7.20 -8.54
N PHE A 5 10.28 8.11 -7.90
CA PHE A 5 9.72 8.94 -6.82
C PHE A 5 8.71 9.96 -7.35
N SER A 6 8.88 10.43 -8.58
CA SER A 6 7.88 11.29 -9.23
C SER A 6 6.61 10.50 -9.56
N ALA A 7 6.74 9.27 -10.05
CA ALA A 7 5.59 8.39 -10.28
C ALA A 7 4.82 8.11 -8.98
N ALA A 8 5.52 7.74 -7.91
CA ALA A 8 4.91 7.55 -6.59
C ALA A 8 4.19 8.79 -6.06
N ARG A 9 4.78 9.97 -6.29
CA ARG A 9 4.18 11.26 -5.95
C ARG A 9 2.87 11.50 -6.70
N GLU A 10 2.82 11.24 -8.00
CA GLU A 10 1.59 11.46 -8.78
C GLU A 10 0.48 10.50 -8.35
N VAL A 11 0.79 9.22 -8.11
CA VAL A 11 -0.18 8.26 -7.50
C VAL A 11 -0.74 8.81 -6.19
N THR A 12 0.13 9.27 -5.29
CA THR A 12 -0.31 9.82 -4.00
C THR A 12 -1.14 11.10 -4.17
N ARG A 13 -0.74 11.98 -5.08
CA ARG A 13 -1.44 13.24 -5.35
C ARG A 13 -2.84 13.00 -5.90
N GLU A 14 -3.00 11.99 -6.75
CA GLU A 14 -4.28 11.65 -7.37
C GLU A 14 -5.25 10.99 -6.39
N HIS A 15 -4.77 9.97 -5.66
CA HIS A 15 -5.62 9.11 -4.83
C HIS A 15 -5.72 9.54 -3.36
N ALA A 16 -4.76 10.34 -2.86
CA ALA A 16 -4.61 10.67 -1.44
C ALA A 16 -4.58 12.18 -1.16
N LYS A 17 -5.45 12.97 -1.80
CA LYS A 17 -5.38 14.46 -1.78
C LYS A 17 -5.12 15.09 -0.40
N THR A 18 -5.82 14.63 0.64
CA THR A 18 -5.64 15.11 2.02
C THR A 18 -4.26 14.75 2.57
N PHE A 19 -3.84 13.50 2.40
CA PHE A 19 -2.51 13.04 2.83
C PHE A 19 -1.40 13.75 2.04
N TYR A 20 -1.55 13.89 0.73
CA TYR A 20 -0.62 14.62 -0.13
C TYR A 20 -0.43 16.05 0.38
N PHE A 21 -1.51 16.78 0.69
CA PHE A 21 -1.41 18.11 1.26
C PHE A 21 -0.69 18.10 2.63
N ALA A 22 -1.13 17.24 3.56
CA ALA A 22 -0.55 17.13 4.90
C ALA A 22 0.96 16.77 4.88
N SER A 23 1.38 15.93 3.94
CA SER A 23 2.77 15.49 3.80
C SER A 23 3.76 16.64 3.55
N HIS A 24 3.30 17.82 3.09
CA HIS A 24 4.15 18.99 2.87
C HIS A 24 4.80 19.52 4.16
N VAL A 25 4.24 19.18 5.34
CA VAL A 25 4.83 19.47 6.65
C VAL A 25 6.07 18.61 6.93
N LEU A 26 6.20 17.44 6.29
CA LEU A 26 7.32 16.52 6.52
C LEU A 26 8.61 17.04 5.86
N PRO A 27 9.79 16.67 6.41
CA PRO A 27 11.05 16.84 5.70
C PRO A 27 10.99 16.19 4.32
N ARG A 28 11.72 16.77 3.35
CA ARG A 28 11.65 16.36 1.95
C ARG A 28 11.81 14.85 1.77
N ASP A 29 12.83 14.25 2.37
CA ASP A 29 13.14 12.84 2.14
C ASP A 29 12.10 11.91 2.78
N VAL A 30 11.59 12.26 3.96
CA VAL A 30 10.48 11.53 4.61
C VAL A 30 9.21 11.61 3.76
N ARG A 31 8.92 12.78 3.19
CA ARG A 31 7.78 12.94 2.27
C ARG A 31 7.91 12.05 1.04
N LEU A 32 9.10 11.94 0.44
CA LEU A 32 9.32 11.07 -0.73
C LEU A 32 9.18 9.60 -0.37
N ASP A 33 9.75 9.19 0.76
CA ASP A 33 9.60 7.83 1.29
C ASP A 33 8.11 7.50 1.51
N SER A 34 7.34 8.45 2.06
CA SER A 34 5.90 8.27 2.30
C SER A 34 5.09 8.10 1.01
N TYR A 35 5.48 8.77 -0.08
CA TYR A 35 4.82 8.61 -1.38
C TYR A 35 5.09 7.24 -1.97
N ALA A 36 6.33 6.75 -1.84
CA ALA A 36 6.71 5.42 -2.31
C ALA A 36 5.96 4.32 -1.57
N VAL A 37 5.83 4.43 -0.25
CA VAL A 37 5.04 3.50 0.58
C VAL A 37 3.55 3.58 0.22
N TYR A 38 2.99 4.79 0.10
CA TYR A 38 1.59 4.96 -0.24
C TYR A 38 1.23 4.37 -1.61
N ALA A 39 2.11 4.52 -2.62
CA ALA A 39 1.88 3.95 -3.94
C ALA A 39 1.72 2.42 -3.91
N CYS A 40 2.50 1.72 -3.07
CA CYS A 40 2.33 0.29 -2.85
C CYS A 40 0.99 -0.04 -2.17
N CYS A 41 0.63 0.69 -1.11
CA CYS A 41 -0.65 0.50 -0.42
C CYS A 41 -1.83 0.69 -1.39
N ARG A 42 -1.80 1.74 -2.22
CA ARG A 42 -2.85 2.00 -3.20
C ARG A 42 -2.94 0.92 -4.28
N SER A 43 -1.79 0.39 -4.72
CA SER A 43 -1.76 -0.71 -5.70
C SER A 43 -2.41 -1.98 -5.15
N ILE A 44 -2.22 -2.27 -3.86
CA ILE A 44 -2.91 -3.36 -3.16
C ILE A 44 -4.42 -3.11 -3.14
N ASP A 45 -4.88 -1.92 -2.73
CA ASP A 45 -6.30 -1.55 -2.73
C ASP A 45 -6.93 -1.69 -4.12
N ASP A 46 -6.28 -1.16 -5.16
CA ASP A 46 -6.80 -1.21 -6.54
C ASP A 46 -7.00 -2.64 -7.05
N VAL A 47 -6.16 -3.58 -6.64
CA VAL A 47 -6.30 -4.99 -6.99
C VAL A 47 -7.52 -5.60 -6.30
N VAL A 48 -7.70 -5.33 -5.01
CA VAL A 48 -8.86 -5.78 -4.24
C VAL A 48 -10.16 -5.19 -4.77
N ASP A 49 -10.21 -3.87 -4.99
CA ASP A 49 -11.37 -3.14 -5.50
C ASP A 49 -11.81 -3.67 -6.87
N ARG A 50 -10.86 -3.93 -7.78
CA ARG A 50 -11.18 -4.47 -9.11
C ARG A 50 -11.75 -5.89 -9.05
N ALA A 51 -11.21 -6.75 -8.19
CA ALA A 51 -11.72 -8.11 -8.03
C ALA A 51 -13.12 -8.09 -7.38
N ALA A 52 -13.33 -7.22 -6.38
CA ALA A 52 -14.64 -6.99 -5.77
C ALA A 52 -15.68 -6.50 -6.80
N ALA A 53 -15.31 -5.56 -7.66
CA ALA A 53 -16.19 -5.02 -8.71
C ALA A 53 -16.61 -6.08 -9.75
N ARG A 54 -15.82 -7.13 -9.95
CA ARG A 54 -16.17 -8.27 -10.82
C ARG A 54 -17.03 -9.32 -10.11
N GLY A 55 -17.33 -9.14 -8.83
CA GLY A 55 -18.05 -10.13 -8.01
C GLY A 55 -17.22 -11.38 -7.73
N GLU A 56 -15.89 -11.31 -7.94
CA GLU A 56 -14.97 -12.39 -7.63
C GLU A 56 -14.71 -12.41 -6.12
N ARG A 57 -14.54 -13.59 -5.53
CA ARG A 57 -13.89 -13.65 -4.22
C ARG A 57 -12.50 -13.06 -4.42
N VAL A 58 -12.18 -12.04 -3.64
CA VAL A 58 -10.81 -11.53 -3.60
C VAL A 58 -9.97 -12.60 -2.94
N ASP A 59 -9.24 -13.34 -3.78
CA ASP A 59 -8.20 -14.22 -3.32
C ASP A 59 -7.07 -13.33 -2.77
N PRO A 60 -6.70 -13.45 -1.47
CA PRO A 60 -5.54 -12.76 -0.92
C PRO A 60 -4.28 -12.96 -1.75
N GLN A 61 -4.21 -14.03 -2.55
CA GLN A 61 -3.12 -14.29 -3.47
C GLN A 61 -2.94 -13.20 -4.55
N VAL A 62 -4.01 -12.56 -5.03
CA VAL A 62 -3.88 -11.52 -6.08
C VAL A 62 -3.13 -10.28 -5.55
N ALA A 63 -3.34 -9.94 -4.29
CA ALA A 63 -2.60 -8.86 -3.63
C ALA A 63 -1.18 -9.30 -3.23
N ARG A 64 -0.93 -10.60 -3.00
CA ARG A 64 0.43 -11.14 -2.84
C ARG A 64 1.27 -10.96 -4.10
N ASP A 65 0.68 -11.09 -5.29
CA ASP A 65 1.42 -10.87 -6.54
C ASP A 65 2.00 -9.44 -6.61
N VAL A 66 1.27 -8.43 -6.12
CA VAL A 66 1.77 -7.05 -6.02
C VAL A 66 2.98 -7.00 -5.08
N LEU A 67 2.92 -7.66 -3.93
CA LEU A 67 4.02 -7.70 -2.97
C LEU A 67 5.23 -8.45 -3.51
N GLU A 68 5.04 -9.60 -4.14
CA GLU A 68 6.13 -10.36 -4.76
C GLU A 68 6.85 -9.52 -5.81
N ARG A 69 6.10 -8.80 -6.65
CA ARG A 69 6.68 -7.85 -7.61
C ARG A 69 7.37 -6.70 -6.91
N ALA A 70 6.74 -6.05 -5.93
CA ALA A 70 7.26 -4.85 -5.25
C ALA A 70 8.49 -5.13 -4.37
N PHE A 71 8.60 -6.32 -3.78
CA PHE A 71 9.72 -6.75 -2.93
C PHE A 71 10.79 -7.55 -3.68
N GLY A 72 10.49 -8.12 -4.84
CA GLY A 72 11.43 -8.89 -5.65
C GLY A 72 12.53 -8.08 -6.36
N SER A 73 12.94 -8.55 -7.54
CA SER A 73 13.99 -7.91 -8.36
C SER A 73 13.53 -7.58 -9.78
N GLY A 74 12.23 -7.64 -10.05
CA GLY A 74 11.64 -7.38 -11.37
C GLY A 74 11.81 -5.92 -11.83
N GLY A 75 11.91 -5.74 -13.15
CA GLY A 75 12.07 -4.44 -13.81
C GLY A 75 10.78 -3.61 -13.88
N ASP A 76 10.90 -2.39 -14.38
CA ASP A 76 9.81 -1.42 -14.49
C ASP A 76 8.66 -1.96 -15.35
N ILE A 77 7.49 -2.11 -14.73
CA ILE A 77 6.24 -2.47 -15.40
C ILE A 77 5.49 -1.15 -15.67
N LEU A 78 4.92 -1.02 -16.86
CA LEU A 78 4.08 0.13 -17.19
C LEU A 78 2.92 0.24 -16.19
N GLY A 79 2.78 1.41 -15.56
CA GLY A 79 1.81 1.67 -14.48
C GLY A 79 2.29 1.30 -13.07
N GLU A 80 3.49 0.72 -12.92
CA GLU A 80 4.11 0.41 -11.62
C GLU A 80 5.51 1.06 -11.49
N GLU A 81 5.72 2.20 -12.17
CA GLU A 81 7.00 2.94 -12.19
C GLU A 81 7.44 3.44 -10.79
N TRP A 82 6.56 3.38 -9.80
CA TRP A 82 6.85 3.69 -8.39
C TRP A 82 7.68 2.60 -7.69
N MET A 83 7.75 1.37 -8.22
CA MET A 83 8.38 0.23 -7.55
C MET A 83 9.87 0.43 -7.20
N PRO A 84 10.73 1.04 -8.05
CA PRO A 84 12.12 1.27 -7.66
C PRO A 84 12.26 2.19 -6.45
N ALA A 85 11.42 3.23 -6.35
CA ALA A 85 11.40 4.13 -5.19
C ALA A 85 10.93 3.40 -3.93
N PHE A 86 9.94 2.52 -4.06
CA PHE A 86 9.48 1.66 -2.97
C PHE A 86 10.57 0.72 -2.48
N ARG A 87 11.23 -0.03 -3.37
CA ARG A 87 12.34 -0.94 -3.03
C ARG A 87 13.47 -0.21 -2.31
N ASP A 88 13.85 0.97 -2.81
CA ASP A 88 14.87 1.78 -2.18
C ASP A 88 14.45 2.22 -0.77
N THR A 89 13.21 2.69 -0.62
CA THR A 89 12.63 3.11 0.66
C THR A 89 12.60 1.97 1.67
N VAL A 90 12.03 0.83 1.30
CA VAL A 90 11.94 -0.38 2.15
C VAL A 90 13.33 -0.81 2.61
N ARG A 91 14.32 -0.85 1.71
CA ARG A 91 15.69 -1.25 2.03
C ARG A 91 16.36 -0.26 2.97
N ARG A 92 16.29 1.04 2.69
CA ARG A 92 16.94 2.09 3.52
C ARG A 92 16.31 2.19 4.91
N LYS A 93 14.98 2.10 4.98
CA LYS A 93 14.21 2.23 6.22
C LYS A 93 14.02 0.91 6.96
N ARG A 94 14.43 -0.21 6.35
CA ARG A 94 14.28 -1.57 6.89
C ARG A 94 12.82 -1.90 7.21
N LEU A 95 11.91 -1.48 6.32
CA LEU A 95 10.49 -1.77 6.46
C LEU A 95 10.25 -3.27 6.32
N GLN A 96 9.33 -3.80 7.11
CA GLN A 96 9.10 -5.23 7.17
C GLN A 96 7.99 -5.61 6.20
N GLN A 97 8.27 -6.58 5.33
CA GLN A 97 7.29 -7.09 4.36
C GLN A 97 5.98 -7.54 5.04
N ARG A 98 6.08 -8.11 6.26
CA ARG A 98 4.91 -8.53 7.05
C ARG A 98 3.85 -7.45 7.24
N TRP A 99 4.23 -6.17 7.32
CA TRP A 99 3.26 -5.08 7.50
C TRP A 99 2.40 -4.89 6.26
N PHE A 100 2.98 -5.09 5.08
CA PHE A 100 2.26 -5.05 3.82
C PHE A 100 1.40 -6.30 3.63
N GLU A 101 1.89 -7.47 4.06
CA GLU A 101 1.11 -8.72 4.08
C GLU A 101 -0.12 -8.61 5.01
N ASP A 102 0.05 -8.04 6.19
CA ASP A 102 -1.04 -7.78 7.13
C ASP A 102 -2.07 -6.81 6.55
N LEU A 103 -1.62 -5.74 5.87
CA LEU A 103 -2.49 -4.82 5.14
C LEU A 103 -3.28 -5.57 4.07
N THR A 104 -2.62 -6.36 3.23
CA THR A 104 -3.25 -7.20 2.22
C THR A 104 -4.35 -8.10 2.79
N ILE A 105 -4.11 -8.73 3.95
CA ILE A 105 -5.13 -9.55 4.62
C ILE A 105 -6.31 -8.68 5.08
N GLY A 106 -6.04 -7.48 5.61
CA GLY A 106 -7.07 -6.54 6.04
C GLY A 106 -7.99 -6.14 4.88
N VAL A 107 -7.41 -5.62 3.80
CA VAL A 107 -8.19 -5.10 2.68
C VAL A 107 -8.93 -6.19 1.90
N ALA A 108 -8.37 -7.41 1.80
CA ALA A 108 -9.10 -8.53 1.21
C ALA A 108 -10.34 -8.90 2.03
N GLY A 109 -10.32 -8.65 3.35
CA GLY A 109 -11.46 -8.84 4.24
C GLY A 109 -12.57 -7.81 4.09
N ASP A 110 -12.31 -6.65 3.45
CA ASP A 110 -13.32 -5.61 3.21
C ASP A 110 -14.31 -5.97 2.09
N VAL A 111 -14.06 -7.07 1.38
CA VAL A 111 -14.87 -7.47 0.23
C VAL A 111 -16.17 -8.09 0.71
N GLY A 112 -17.27 -7.37 0.48
CA GLY A 112 -18.60 -7.81 0.84
C GLY A 112 -19.00 -7.29 2.22
N ARG A 113 -19.75 -8.10 2.97
CA ARG A 113 -20.26 -7.69 4.29
C ARG A 113 -19.24 -8.02 5.36
N VAL A 114 -18.71 -7.00 6.03
CA VAL A 114 -17.84 -7.13 7.20
C VAL A 114 -18.70 -7.27 8.46
N GLU A 115 -18.67 -8.43 9.11
CA GLU A 115 -19.38 -8.70 10.37
C GLU A 115 -18.40 -9.05 11.48
N LEU A 116 -18.05 -8.05 12.29
CA LEU A 116 -17.15 -8.21 13.44
C LEU A 116 -17.96 -8.60 14.69
N GLN A 117 -17.58 -9.70 15.34
CA GLN A 117 -18.34 -10.29 16.44
C GLN A 117 -17.95 -9.70 17.81
N ASN A 118 -16.75 -9.14 17.93
CA ASN A 118 -16.21 -8.66 19.20
C ASN A 118 -15.14 -7.56 19.01
N TRP A 119 -14.76 -6.93 20.11
CA TRP A 119 -13.74 -5.88 20.14
C TRP A 119 -12.36 -6.34 19.66
N GLY A 120 -12.00 -7.61 19.88
CA GLY A 120 -10.72 -8.15 19.41
C GLY A 120 -10.66 -8.26 17.89
N GLU A 121 -11.77 -8.61 17.25
CA GLU A 121 -11.88 -8.62 15.79
C GLU A 121 -11.82 -7.20 15.21
N LEU A 122 -12.47 -6.22 15.87
CA LEU A 122 -12.38 -4.82 15.47
C LEU A 122 -10.96 -4.27 15.63
N ASP A 123 -10.28 -4.56 16.73
CA ASP A 123 -8.91 -4.13 16.96
C ASP A 123 -7.96 -4.72 15.92
N LEU A 124 -8.08 -6.01 15.64
CA LEU A 124 -7.29 -6.68 14.59
C LEU A 124 -7.57 -6.09 13.20
N TYR A 125 -8.83 -5.77 12.91
CA TYR A 125 -9.21 -5.11 11.67
C TYR A 125 -8.55 -3.73 11.55
N CYS A 126 -8.70 -2.87 12.56
CA CYS A 126 -8.08 -1.54 12.59
C CYS A 126 -6.55 -1.60 12.50
N TYR A 127 -5.92 -2.57 13.17
CA TYR A 127 -4.49 -2.83 13.01
C TYR A 127 -4.14 -3.11 11.55
N ARG A 128 -4.84 -4.03 10.88
CA ARG A 128 -4.51 -4.44 9.51
C ARG A 128 -4.70 -3.32 8.50
N VAL A 129 -5.82 -2.60 8.51
CA VAL A 129 -6.13 -1.62 7.46
C VAL A 129 -5.59 -0.21 7.72
N ALA A 130 -5.21 0.11 8.97
CA ALA A 130 -4.70 1.45 9.32
C ALA A 130 -3.44 1.41 10.19
N GLY A 131 -3.37 0.52 11.18
CA GLY A 131 -2.20 0.38 12.06
C GLY A 131 -0.92 0.01 11.30
N THR A 132 -1.01 -0.90 10.33
CA THR A 132 0.08 -1.27 9.42
C THR A 132 0.59 -0.05 8.65
N VAL A 133 -0.31 0.79 8.10
CA VAL A 133 0.07 2.03 7.39
C VAL A 133 0.85 2.95 8.33
N GLY A 134 0.42 3.08 9.59
CA GLY A 134 1.15 3.82 10.61
C GLY A 134 2.55 3.24 10.93
N LEU A 135 2.73 1.91 10.86
CA LEU A 135 4.04 1.27 11.05
C LEU A 135 4.98 1.45 9.85
N MET A 136 4.43 1.64 8.66
CA MET A 136 5.19 1.78 7.41
C MET A 136 5.66 3.21 7.13
N MET A 137 5.03 4.23 7.73
CA MET A 137 5.29 5.66 7.54
C MET A 137 6.30 6.22 8.56
#